data_AF-A0A524H5L6-F1
#
_entry.id   AF-A0A524H5L6-F1
#
_cell.length_a   1.000
_cell.length_b   1.000
_cell.length_c   1.000
_cell.angle_alpha   90.00
_cell.angle_beta   90.00
_cell.angle_gamma   90.00
#
_symmetry.space_group_name_H-M   'P 1'
#
loop_
_entity.id
_entity.type
_entity.pdbx_description
1 polymer ?
#
loop_
_entity_poly.entity_id
_entity_poly.type
_entity_poly.pdbx_seq_one_letter_code
_entity_poly.pdbx_strand_id
1 'polypeptide(L)'
;VKMTADTIILEDITAETTDNIQIAAEIPAVKMNGLITLLDGVFSKASFDLDADGIFFDDRLNLALPEKFNNIYQALSPTGTFGLEPLRLNVSLAPDKSMQVDFNGDIILNKCAFKTAPDITGMTAKISPVGVYKVGKGFGDIKASLYAGILRVKEKAIAEAKADIFFDSDLSKWIAENLVATCYNGILRGKMEFLQHTDTPLEYSIQIGFDNISLADFLSDTAEPKDPNGGKTSGVMDGSLNVTGKVDGAGTKIGSCKLDVVDMKIGRLSPLARVLMVLKITEPIDYAFQQMFIDSYIENDLLYFRKIDLAGKSLAFNGSGSMNIKNRNLDITLTARGERHAKAEPSVLQSLADNLGGAVVKMRITGDYKDPQVKTTPLPFVEGMFKLLGTKETTP
;
A
#
# COMPACT_ATOMS: atom_id res chain seq x y z
N VAL A 1 1.16 35.12 -32.24
CA VAL A 1 1.40 36.15 -31.21
C VAL A 1 0.94 37.50 -31.74
N LYS A 2 0.12 38.24 -30.98
CA LYS A 2 -0.30 39.62 -31.28
C LYS A 2 0.16 40.53 -30.15
N MET A 3 0.64 41.73 -30.45
CA MET A 3 1.21 42.66 -29.46
C MET A 3 0.63 44.07 -29.63
N THR A 4 0.28 44.71 -28.52
CA THR A 4 -0.06 46.14 -28.41
C THR A 4 0.79 46.78 -27.31
N ALA A 5 0.67 48.09 -27.11
CA ALA A 5 1.39 48.81 -26.04
C ALA A 5 1.10 48.23 -24.64
N ASP A 6 -0.13 47.74 -24.43
CA ASP A 6 -0.61 47.32 -23.11
C ASP A 6 -0.83 45.81 -23.00
N THR A 7 -0.76 45.06 -24.11
CA THR A 7 -1.09 43.62 -24.11
C THR A 7 -0.25 42.78 -25.07
N ILE A 8 0.01 41.54 -24.69
CA ILE A 8 0.56 40.50 -25.55
C ILE A 8 -0.40 39.31 -25.52
N ILE A 9 -0.89 38.91 -26.69
CA ILE A 9 -1.81 37.78 -26.85
C ILE A 9 -1.05 36.61 -27.49
N LEU A 10 -1.09 35.48 -26.81
CA LEU A 10 -0.59 34.18 -27.25
C LEU A 10 -1.80 33.33 -27.66
N GLU A 11 -1.89 33.01 -28.94
CA GLU A 11 -2.95 32.19 -29.53
C GLU A 11 -2.30 30.98 -30.18
N ASP A 12 -2.78 29.79 -29.82
CA ASP A 12 -2.38 28.49 -30.37
C ASP A 12 -0.85 28.30 -30.44
N ILE A 13 -0.13 28.71 -29.38
CA ILE A 13 1.31 28.47 -29.31
C ILE A 13 1.53 26.99 -29.03
N THR A 14 2.17 26.30 -29.97
CA THR A 14 2.50 24.87 -29.84
C THR A 14 3.99 24.68 -29.67
N ALA A 15 4.38 23.70 -28.86
CA ALA A 15 5.74 23.20 -28.78
C ALA A 15 5.75 21.71 -29.13
N GLU A 16 6.73 21.32 -29.95
CA GLU A 16 7.00 19.93 -30.33
C GLU A 16 8.40 19.53 -29.87
N THR A 17 8.62 18.24 -29.64
CA THR A 17 9.94 17.72 -29.26
C THR A 17 10.92 17.81 -30.43
N THR A 18 12.06 18.47 -30.25
CA THR A 18 13.13 18.50 -31.25
C THR A 18 14.01 17.24 -31.21
N ASP A 19 14.27 16.68 -32.40
CA ASP A 19 15.25 15.66 -32.82
C ASP A 19 15.02 14.14 -32.51
N ASN A 20 14.88 13.37 -33.61
CA ASN A 20 15.28 11.96 -33.82
C ASN A 20 14.79 10.85 -32.86
N ILE A 21 13.53 10.87 -32.44
CA ILE A 21 12.89 9.68 -31.86
C ILE A 21 11.66 9.34 -32.70
N GLN A 22 11.63 8.15 -33.31
CA GLN A 22 10.40 7.59 -33.87
C GLN A 22 9.43 7.30 -32.73
N ILE A 23 8.62 8.30 -32.37
CA ILE A 23 7.46 8.13 -31.50
C ILE A 23 6.26 7.90 -32.44
N ALA A 24 5.49 6.84 -32.19
CA ALA A 24 4.29 6.54 -32.95
C ALA A 24 3.25 7.67 -32.82
N ALA A 25 2.62 8.01 -33.95
CA ALA A 25 1.45 8.87 -34.29
C ALA A 25 0.90 10.00 -33.39
N GLU A 26 1.12 10.02 -32.07
CA GLU A 26 0.68 11.11 -31.18
C GLU A 26 1.92 11.89 -30.72
N ILE A 27 2.18 13.02 -31.38
CA ILE A 27 3.25 13.94 -31.01
C ILE A 27 2.88 14.53 -29.65
N PRO A 28 3.72 14.43 -28.60
CA PRO A 28 3.49 15.14 -27.35
C PRO A 28 3.41 16.62 -27.67
N ALA A 29 2.20 17.16 -27.59
CA ALA A 29 1.90 18.52 -27.97
C ALA A 29 1.64 19.30 -26.70
N VAL A 30 2.47 20.31 -26.44
CA VAL A 30 2.12 21.34 -25.46
C VAL A 30 1.50 22.49 -26.23
N LYS A 31 0.27 22.84 -25.86
CA LYS A 31 -0.45 23.99 -26.39
C LYS A 31 -0.62 25.03 -25.30
N MET A 32 -0.34 26.28 -25.64
CA MET A 32 -0.48 27.41 -24.74
C MET A 32 -1.27 28.53 -25.40
N ASN A 33 -2.30 28.98 -24.70
CA ASN A 33 -2.96 30.25 -24.96
C ASN A 33 -2.70 31.19 -23.79
N GLY A 34 -2.74 32.49 -24.01
CA GLY A 34 -2.61 33.42 -22.90
C GLY A 34 -2.65 34.89 -23.25
N LEU A 35 -2.75 35.69 -22.20
CA LEU A 35 -2.78 37.14 -22.23
C LEU A 35 -1.79 37.67 -21.20
N ILE A 36 -0.84 38.48 -21.64
CA ILE A 36 0.04 39.26 -20.77
C ILE A 36 -0.44 40.70 -20.81
N THR A 37 -0.65 41.30 -19.64
CA THR A 37 -0.98 42.72 -19.49
C THR A 37 0.24 43.48 -19.04
N LEU A 38 0.50 44.60 -19.71
CA LEU A 38 1.55 45.55 -19.39
C LEU A 38 0.91 46.82 -18.82
N LEU A 39 1.57 47.45 -17.85
CA LEU A 39 1.27 48.78 -17.34
C LEU A 39 2.50 49.65 -17.57
N ASP A 40 2.37 50.72 -18.35
CA ASP A 40 3.48 51.59 -18.76
C ASP A 40 4.64 50.81 -19.42
N GLY A 41 4.31 49.79 -20.21
CA GLY A 41 5.29 48.91 -20.86
C GLY A 41 5.99 47.90 -19.92
N VAL A 42 5.61 47.86 -18.64
CA VAL A 42 6.14 46.94 -17.63
C VAL A 42 5.14 45.81 -17.36
N PHE A 43 5.62 44.59 -17.11
CA PHE A 43 4.77 43.47 -16.73
C PHE A 43 3.87 43.80 -15.53
N SER A 44 2.56 43.56 -15.68
CA SER A 44 1.58 43.71 -14.60
C SER A 44 1.02 42.35 -14.15
N LYS A 45 0.46 41.59 -15.10
CA LYS A 45 -0.14 40.27 -14.85
C LYS A 45 -0.16 39.45 -16.12
N ALA A 46 -0.32 38.14 -16.00
CA ALA A 46 -0.62 37.28 -17.13
C ALA A 46 -1.61 36.17 -16.78
N SER A 47 -2.29 35.64 -17.78
CA SER A 47 -3.13 34.45 -17.67
C SER A 47 -2.78 33.52 -18.82
N PHE A 48 -2.57 32.24 -18.53
CA PHE A 48 -2.23 31.22 -19.50
C PHE A 48 -3.12 30.00 -19.32
N ASP A 49 -3.58 29.41 -20.42
CA ASP A 49 -4.17 28.09 -20.45
C ASP A 49 -3.16 27.14 -21.09
N LEU A 50 -2.77 26.10 -20.36
CA LEU A 50 -1.87 25.06 -20.82
C LEU A 50 -2.62 23.75 -21.02
N ASP A 51 -2.59 23.25 -22.25
CA ASP A 51 -3.02 21.91 -22.59
C ASP A 51 -1.77 21.10 -22.95
N ALA A 52 -1.71 19.87 -22.49
CA ALA A 52 -0.64 18.97 -22.86
C ALA A 52 -1.17 17.55 -22.94
N ASP A 53 -0.64 16.76 -23.85
CA ASP A 53 -0.94 15.33 -23.91
C ASP A 53 0.33 14.52 -24.15
N GLY A 54 0.36 13.32 -23.58
CA GLY A 54 1.44 12.36 -23.77
C GLY A 54 2.82 12.81 -23.28
N ILE A 55 2.92 13.73 -22.32
CA ILE A 55 4.22 14.17 -21.80
C ILE A 55 4.84 13.05 -20.97
N PHE A 56 6.05 12.63 -21.32
CA PHE A 56 6.73 11.52 -20.66
C PHE A 56 7.32 11.93 -19.31
N PHE A 57 7.21 11.04 -18.32
CA PHE A 57 8.06 11.08 -17.14
C PHE A 57 9.46 10.54 -17.51
N ASP A 58 10.34 11.44 -17.97
CA ASP A 58 11.72 11.13 -18.36
C ASP A 58 12.74 12.09 -17.73
N ASP A 59 14.02 11.91 -18.07
CA ASP A 59 15.10 12.77 -17.56
C ASP A 59 15.01 14.22 -18.05
N ARG A 60 14.37 14.46 -19.21
CA ARG A 60 14.21 15.83 -19.75
C ARG A 60 13.22 16.61 -18.90
N LEU A 61 12.12 15.96 -18.50
CA LEU A 61 11.19 16.56 -17.54
C LEU A 61 11.90 16.85 -16.21
N ASN A 62 12.70 15.93 -15.68
CA ASN A 62 13.46 16.15 -14.46
C ASN A 62 14.37 17.39 -14.55
N LEU A 63 15.04 17.58 -15.69
CA LEU A 63 15.88 18.76 -15.93
C LEU A 63 15.09 20.07 -16.07
N ALA A 64 13.81 20.00 -16.44
CA ALA A 64 12.92 21.16 -16.57
C ALA A 64 12.22 21.53 -15.25
N LEU A 65 12.21 20.63 -14.26
CA LEU A 65 11.60 20.90 -12.95
C LEU A 65 12.49 21.85 -12.11
N PRO A 66 11.88 22.69 -11.25
CA PRO A 66 12.63 23.45 -10.25
C PRO A 66 13.46 22.51 -9.35
N GLU A 67 14.70 22.87 -9.03
CA GLU A 67 15.68 22.01 -8.32
C GLU A 67 15.13 21.31 -7.07
N LYS A 68 14.27 22.00 -6.31
CA LYS A 68 13.60 21.46 -5.11
C LYS A 68 12.73 20.22 -5.36
N PHE A 69 12.32 19.96 -6.60
CA PHE A 69 11.54 18.78 -6.97
C PHE A 69 12.41 17.63 -7.47
N ASN A 70 13.68 17.87 -7.81
CA ASN A 70 14.56 16.84 -8.35
C ASN A 70 14.71 15.68 -7.38
N ASN A 71 14.83 15.97 -6.07
CA ASN A 71 14.93 14.93 -5.03
C ASN A 71 13.67 14.04 -4.99
N ILE A 72 12.48 14.64 -5.06
CA ILE A 72 11.21 13.87 -5.09
C ILE A 72 11.10 13.08 -6.38
N TYR A 73 11.40 13.72 -7.52
CA TYR A 73 11.32 13.09 -8.83
C TYR A 73 12.25 11.87 -8.92
N GLN A 74 13.49 12.00 -8.47
CA GLN A 74 14.45 10.90 -8.44
C GLN A 74 14.01 9.80 -7.46
N ALA A 75 13.57 10.16 -6.25
CA ALA A 75 13.13 9.20 -5.24
C ALA A 75 11.93 8.37 -5.73
N LEU A 76 10.95 9.02 -6.36
CA LEU A 76 9.77 8.35 -6.92
C LEU A 76 10.08 7.67 -8.26
N SER A 77 11.11 8.08 -8.99
CA SER A 77 11.47 7.58 -10.33
C SER A 77 10.22 7.32 -11.20
N PRO A 78 9.35 8.33 -11.43
CA PRO A 78 8.09 8.11 -12.12
C PRO A 78 8.33 7.65 -13.55
N THR A 79 7.40 6.87 -14.09
CA THR A 79 7.37 6.44 -15.49
C THR A 79 5.96 6.58 -16.05
N GLY A 80 5.78 6.38 -17.36
CA GLY A 80 4.50 6.58 -18.04
C GLY A 80 4.38 7.99 -18.64
N THR A 81 3.16 8.45 -18.85
CA THR A 81 2.89 9.79 -19.41
C THR A 81 1.87 10.56 -18.58
N PHE A 82 1.84 11.87 -18.74
CA PHE A 82 0.79 12.72 -18.23
C PHE A 82 0.31 13.74 -19.26
N GLY A 83 -0.90 14.23 -19.05
CA GLY A 83 -1.50 15.34 -19.78
C GLY A 83 -2.04 16.43 -18.84
N LEU A 84 -2.40 17.56 -19.42
CA LEU A 84 -3.00 18.72 -18.77
C LEU A 84 -4.30 19.09 -19.50
N GLU A 85 -5.40 19.27 -18.77
CA GLU A 85 -6.73 19.57 -19.36
C GLU A 85 -7.43 20.74 -18.67
N PRO A 86 -7.53 21.88 -19.36
CA PRO A 86 -6.44 22.84 -19.37
C PRO A 86 -5.99 23.21 -17.95
N LEU A 87 -4.68 23.30 -17.75
CA LEU A 87 -4.09 23.89 -16.55
C LEU A 87 -4.00 25.41 -16.73
N ARG A 88 -4.84 26.15 -16.00
CA ARG A 88 -4.85 27.61 -16.00
C ARG A 88 -3.80 28.13 -15.02
N LEU A 89 -3.00 29.08 -15.48
CA LEU A 89 -1.99 29.77 -14.70
C LEU A 89 -2.27 31.26 -14.70
N ASN A 90 -2.47 31.86 -13.54
CA ASN A 90 -2.58 33.31 -13.38
C ASN A 90 -1.32 33.84 -12.69
N VAL A 91 -0.56 34.64 -13.41
CA VAL A 91 0.68 35.25 -12.92
C VAL A 91 0.39 36.67 -12.47
N SER A 92 0.80 37.00 -11.25
CA SER A 92 0.66 38.33 -10.67
C SER A 92 1.89 38.73 -9.86
N LEU A 93 2.01 40.01 -9.54
CA LEU A 93 3.00 40.51 -8.59
C LEU A 93 2.36 40.64 -7.21
N ALA A 94 2.97 39.99 -6.21
CA ALA A 94 2.61 40.17 -4.81
C ALA A 94 3.02 41.57 -4.31
N PRO A 95 2.52 42.04 -3.15
CA PRO A 95 2.88 43.35 -2.59
C PRO A 95 4.38 43.56 -2.37
N ASP A 96 5.13 42.48 -2.13
CA ASP A 96 6.60 42.48 -2.02
C ASP A 96 7.32 42.47 -3.39
N LYS A 97 6.56 42.64 -4.48
CA LYS A 97 7.00 42.54 -5.89
C LYS A 97 7.52 41.16 -6.29
N SER A 98 7.33 40.12 -5.47
CA SER A 98 7.61 38.75 -5.89
C SER A 98 6.54 38.27 -6.87
N MET A 99 6.95 37.42 -7.82
CA MET A 99 6.02 36.83 -8.77
C MET A 99 5.29 35.66 -8.12
N GLN A 100 3.96 35.65 -8.26
CA GLN A 100 3.06 34.61 -7.81
C GLN A 100 2.35 34.00 -9.02
N VAL A 101 2.18 32.68 -9.00
CA VAL A 101 1.44 31.93 -10.01
C VAL A 101 0.33 31.15 -9.30
N ASP A 102 -0.92 31.55 -9.50
CA ASP A 102 -2.09 30.78 -9.09
C ASP A 102 -2.38 29.75 -10.17
N PHE A 103 -2.60 28.50 -9.80
CA PHE A 103 -2.87 27.43 -10.75
C PHE A 103 -4.15 26.67 -10.41
N ASN A 104 -4.92 26.33 -11.43
CA ASN A 104 -6.00 25.36 -11.34
C ASN A 104 -6.16 24.57 -12.64
N GLY A 105 -6.68 23.36 -12.57
CA GLY A 105 -6.95 22.54 -13.76
C GLY A 105 -6.80 21.07 -13.44
N ASP A 106 -6.67 20.26 -14.48
CA ASP A 106 -6.56 18.81 -14.34
C ASP A 106 -5.24 18.28 -14.88
N ILE A 107 -4.64 17.36 -14.13
CA ILE A 107 -3.47 16.57 -14.52
C ILE A 107 -3.94 15.14 -14.70
N ILE A 108 -3.76 14.59 -15.90
CA ILE A 108 -4.14 13.23 -16.26
C ILE A 108 -2.90 12.35 -16.26
N LEU A 109 -2.81 11.38 -15.36
CA LEU A 109 -1.76 10.38 -15.30
C LEU A 109 -2.16 9.15 -16.10
N ASN A 110 -1.32 8.71 -17.02
CA ASN A 110 -1.59 7.61 -17.94
C ASN A 110 -0.55 6.50 -17.78
N LYS A 111 -1.00 5.36 -17.26
CA LYS A 111 -0.18 4.14 -17.04
C LYS A 111 1.11 4.44 -16.28
N CYS A 112 1.03 5.29 -15.25
CA CYS A 112 2.19 5.71 -14.48
C CYS A 112 2.60 4.66 -13.45
N ALA A 113 3.89 4.53 -13.21
CA ALA A 113 4.43 3.75 -12.10
C ALA A 113 5.38 4.62 -11.27
N PHE A 114 5.43 4.36 -9.96
CA PHE A 114 6.20 5.12 -8.99
C PHE A 114 6.92 4.15 -8.06
N LYS A 115 8.22 4.37 -7.86
CA LYS A 115 9.00 3.69 -6.83
C LYS A 115 8.58 4.21 -5.47
N THR A 116 7.95 3.33 -4.72
CA THR A 116 7.41 3.61 -3.39
C THR A 116 7.65 2.40 -2.50
N ALA A 117 7.36 2.49 -1.21
CA ALA A 117 7.54 1.37 -0.28
C ALA A 117 6.18 0.91 0.26
N PRO A 118 5.41 0.07 -0.47
CA PRO A 118 5.75 -0.68 -1.69
C PRO A 118 5.45 0.05 -3.01
N ASP A 119 6.05 -0.41 -4.13
CA ASP A 119 5.91 0.20 -5.46
C ASP A 119 4.47 0.24 -5.97
N ILE A 120 4.15 1.36 -6.62
CA ILE A 120 2.97 1.52 -7.47
C ILE A 120 3.39 1.13 -8.88
N THR A 121 2.91 -0.01 -9.37
CA THR A 121 3.34 -0.57 -10.67
C THR A 121 2.43 -0.16 -11.83
N GLY A 122 1.32 0.51 -11.54
CA GLY A 122 0.44 1.06 -12.55
C GLY A 122 -0.66 1.91 -11.95
N MET A 123 -0.83 3.12 -12.47
CA MET A 123 -1.87 4.06 -12.07
C MET A 123 -2.36 4.84 -13.28
N THR A 124 -3.68 4.92 -13.43
CA THR A 124 -4.32 5.89 -14.32
C THR A 124 -5.26 6.75 -13.49
N ALA A 125 -4.98 8.05 -13.45
CA ALA A 125 -5.60 8.94 -12.49
C ALA A 125 -5.79 10.35 -13.03
N LYS A 126 -6.76 11.05 -12.46
CA LYS A 126 -6.99 12.49 -12.63
C LYS A 126 -6.70 13.17 -11.31
N ILE A 127 -5.86 14.19 -11.34
CA ILE A 127 -5.54 15.05 -10.19
C ILE A 127 -5.99 16.46 -10.54
N SER A 128 -6.82 17.07 -9.70
CA SER A 128 -7.34 18.42 -9.94
C SER A 128 -6.79 19.40 -8.89
N PRO A 129 -5.56 19.92 -9.06
CA PRO A 129 -4.96 20.82 -8.09
C PRO A 129 -5.49 22.25 -8.20
N VAL A 130 -5.51 22.93 -7.07
CA VAL A 130 -5.72 24.37 -6.90
C VAL A 130 -4.70 24.85 -5.90
N GLY A 131 -3.89 25.83 -6.28
CA GLY A 131 -2.86 26.32 -5.38
C GLY A 131 -2.10 27.53 -5.91
N VAL A 132 -1.08 27.89 -5.15
CA VAL A 132 -0.26 29.06 -5.40
C VAL A 132 1.20 28.67 -5.39
N TYR A 133 1.96 29.13 -6.37
CA TYR A 133 3.41 29.06 -6.40
C TYR A 133 4.02 30.46 -6.30
N LYS A 134 4.84 30.68 -5.28
CA LYS A 134 5.60 31.93 -5.11
C LYS A 134 7.01 31.71 -5.64
N VAL A 135 7.37 32.43 -6.70
CA VAL A 135 8.69 32.31 -7.34
C VAL A 135 9.79 32.62 -6.32
N GLY A 136 10.77 31.71 -6.22
CA GLY A 136 11.86 31.78 -5.24
C GLY A 136 11.50 31.29 -3.82
N LYS A 137 10.21 31.19 -3.46
CA LYS A 137 9.78 30.77 -2.11
C LYS A 137 9.25 29.34 -2.04
N GLY A 138 8.48 28.85 -3.01
CA GLY A 138 7.79 27.59 -2.78
C GLY A 138 6.41 27.49 -3.38
N PHE A 139 5.81 26.32 -3.21
CA PHE A 139 4.36 26.22 -3.14
C PHE A 139 3.89 26.90 -1.84
N GLY A 140 2.81 27.66 -1.92
CA GLY A 140 1.94 27.92 -0.77
C GLY A 140 1.02 26.71 -0.55
N ASP A 141 -0.06 26.90 0.21
CA ASP A 141 -1.00 25.80 0.44
C ASP A 141 -1.66 25.35 -0.88
N ILE A 142 -1.75 24.03 -1.05
CA ILE A 142 -2.37 23.39 -2.22
C ILE A 142 -3.52 22.54 -1.74
N LYS A 143 -4.61 22.54 -2.51
CA LYS A 143 -5.69 21.57 -2.41
C LYS A 143 -5.79 20.83 -3.74
N ALA A 144 -5.95 19.52 -3.72
CA ALA A 144 -6.18 18.75 -4.92
C ALA A 144 -7.15 17.60 -4.64
N SER A 145 -7.98 17.26 -5.62
CA SER A 145 -8.74 16.01 -5.59
C SER A 145 -8.06 14.97 -6.47
N LEU A 146 -7.93 13.74 -5.97
CA LEU A 146 -7.44 12.59 -6.73
C LEU A 146 -8.61 11.65 -7.06
N TYR A 147 -8.67 11.21 -8.32
CA TYR A 147 -9.46 10.05 -8.73
C TYR A 147 -8.58 9.11 -9.57
N ALA A 148 -8.35 7.90 -9.09
CA ALA A 148 -7.68 6.85 -9.84
C ALA A 148 -8.67 5.73 -10.16
N GLY A 149 -8.89 5.48 -11.45
CA GLY A 149 -9.80 4.40 -11.87
C GLY A 149 -9.27 3.03 -11.45
N ILE A 150 -7.98 2.79 -11.72
CA ILE A 150 -7.25 1.60 -11.29
C ILE A 150 -5.83 1.99 -10.86
N LEU A 151 -5.42 1.44 -9.73
CA LEU A 151 -4.12 1.52 -9.08
C LEU A 151 -3.62 0.08 -8.83
N ARG A 152 -2.34 -0.20 -9.08
CA ARG A 152 -1.71 -1.47 -8.73
C ARG A 152 -0.57 -1.28 -7.74
N VAL A 153 -0.62 -2.04 -6.65
CA VAL A 153 0.40 -2.07 -5.60
C VAL A 153 0.78 -3.52 -5.33
N LYS A 154 2.06 -3.88 -5.55
CA LYS A 154 2.52 -5.29 -5.46
C LYS A 154 1.61 -6.26 -6.22
N GLU A 155 1.28 -5.92 -7.47
CA GLU A 155 0.37 -6.70 -8.34
C GLU A 155 -1.08 -6.75 -7.87
N LYS A 156 -1.45 -6.12 -6.75
CA LYS A 156 -2.84 -6.08 -6.29
C LYS A 156 -3.56 -4.88 -6.87
N ALA A 157 -4.70 -5.14 -7.51
CA ALA A 157 -5.56 -4.09 -8.02
C ALA A 157 -6.37 -3.41 -6.89
N ILE A 158 -6.36 -2.09 -6.92
CA ILE A 158 -7.21 -1.19 -6.15
C ILE A 158 -7.95 -0.33 -7.17
N ALA A 159 -9.27 -0.25 -7.06
CA ALA A 159 -10.10 0.44 -8.04
C ALA A 159 -10.85 1.62 -7.42
N GLU A 160 -11.22 2.58 -8.28
CA GLU A 160 -12.03 3.75 -7.92
C GLU A 160 -11.50 4.53 -6.70
N ALA A 161 -10.17 4.64 -6.60
CA ALA A 161 -9.54 5.32 -5.48
C ALA A 161 -9.78 6.83 -5.55
N LYS A 162 -10.28 7.40 -4.46
CA LYS A 162 -10.58 8.83 -4.30
C LYS A 162 -9.88 9.35 -3.06
N ALA A 163 -9.31 10.54 -3.11
CA ALA A 163 -8.74 11.21 -1.95
C ALA A 163 -8.74 12.74 -2.11
N ASP A 164 -8.83 13.44 -0.98
CA ASP A 164 -8.57 14.88 -0.91
C ASP A 164 -7.13 15.08 -0.46
N ILE A 165 -6.34 15.79 -1.25
CA ILE A 165 -4.92 16.03 -1.04
C ILE A 165 -4.72 17.49 -0.64
N PHE A 166 -3.92 17.70 0.40
CA PHE A 166 -3.54 19.00 0.93
C PHE A 166 -2.03 19.09 1.03
N PHE A 167 -1.46 20.21 0.61
CA PHE A 167 -0.09 20.58 0.96
C PHE A 167 -0.13 21.72 1.96
N ASP A 168 0.47 21.50 3.12
CA ASP A 168 0.72 22.50 4.15
C ASP A 168 2.13 23.06 3.93
N SER A 169 2.18 24.33 3.52
CA SER A 169 3.44 24.99 3.19
C SER A 169 4.31 25.33 4.40
N ASP A 170 3.71 25.55 5.57
CA ASP A 170 4.44 25.82 6.81
C ASP A 170 5.11 24.56 7.35
N LEU A 171 4.47 23.40 7.17
CA LEU A 171 4.99 22.10 7.59
C LEU A 171 5.74 21.33 6.50
N SER A 172 5.71 21.81 5.25
CA SER A 172 6.22 21.07 4.07
C SER A 172 5.67 19.65 4.00
N LYS A 173 4.36 19.53 4.24
CA LYS A 173 3.67 18.25 4.46
C LYS A 173 2.54 18.06 3.47
N TRP A 174 2.55 16.92 2.78
CA TRP A 174 1.41 16.46 2.00
C TRP A 174 0.53 15.55 2.86
N ILE A 175 -0.79 15.73 2.75
CA ILE A 175 -1.78 14.95 3.47
C ILE A 175 -2.83 14.53 2.45
N ALA A 176 -3.05 13.24 2.30
CA ALA A 176 -4.21 12.69 1.61
C ALA A 176 -5.19 12.17 2.66
N GLU A 177 -6.30 12.87 2.83
CA GLU A 177 -7.38 12.48 3.73
C GLU A 177 -8.54 11.86 2.95
N ASN A 178 -9.43 11.18 3.67
CA ASN A 178 -10.63 10.56 3.10
C ASN A 178 -10.31 9.63 1.93
N LEU A 179 -9.17 8.92 1.98
CA LEU A 179 -8.84 7.93 0.97
C LEU A 179 -9.91 6.84 1.03
N VAL A 180 -10.66 6.66 -0.06
CA VAL A 180 -11.64 5.58 -0.21
C VAL A 180 -11.38 4.89 -1.54
N ALA A 181 -11.36 3.56 -1.54
CA ALA A 181 -11.23 2.77 -2.75
C ALA A 181 -11.97 1.44 -2.63
N THR A 182 -12.14 0.75 -3.76
CA THR A 182 -12.65 -0.62 -3.79
C THR A 182 -11.49 -1.60 -4.01
N CYS A 183 -11.59 -2.77 -3.39
CA CYS A 183 -10.56 -3.82 -3.47
C CYS A 183 -11.23 -5.18 -3.33
N TYR A 184 -11.31 -5.94 -4.43
CA TYR A 184 -11.91 -7.28 -4.49
C TYR A 184 -13.26 -7.41 -3.77
N ASN A 185 -14.26 -6.62 -4.20
CA ASN A 185 -15.61 -6.51 -3.63
C ASN A 185 -15.69 -5.91 -2.21
N GLY A 186 -14.55 -5.58 -1.60
CA GLY A 186 -14.45 -4.86 -0.34
C GLY A 186 -14.13 -3.38 -0.52
N ILE A 187 -13.97 -2.70 0.61
CA ILE A 187 -13.69 -1.25 0.67
C ILE A 187 -12.38 -1.03 1.43
N LEU A 188 -11.56 -0.12 0.93
CA LEU A 188 -10.40 0.44 1.62
C LEU A 188 -10.74 1.85 2.07
N ARG A 189 -10.36 2.20 3.31
CA ARG A 189 -10.46 3.56 3.84
C ARG A 189 -9.15 3.95 4.49
N GLY A 190 -8.71 5.20 4.37
CA GLY A 190 -7.46 5.56 4.99
C GLY A 190 -7.06 7.02 4.89
N LYS A 191 -5.82 7.25 5.30
CA LYS A 191 -5.10 8.50 5.13
C LYS A 191 -3.63 8.24 4.85
N MET A 192 -3.00 9.18 4.16
CA MET A 192 -1.58 9.15 3.87
C MET A 192 -0.98 10.51 4.18
N GLU A 193 0.23 10.51 4.71
CA GLU A 193 0.98 11.73 5.03
C GLU A 193 2.39 11.57 4.45
N PHE A 194 2.88 12.59 3.76
CA PHE A 194 4.27 12.65 3.30
C PHE A 194 4.93 13.91 3.83
N LEU A 195 6.07 13.76 4.49
CA LEU A 195 6.83 14.87 5.04
C LEU A 195 8.06 15.11 4.17
N GLN A 196 8.07 16.26 3.50
CA GLN A 196 9.17 16.66 2.63
C GLN A 196 10.23 17.40 3.45
N HIS A 197 11.47 16.94 3.34
CA HIS A 197 12.64 17.63 3.85
C HIS A 197 13.59 17.96 2.70
N THR A 198 14.29 19.08 2.81
CA THR A 198 15.22 19.54 1.76
C THR A 198 16.40 18.58 1.58
N ASP A 199 16.92 18.04 2.70
CA ASP A 199 18.18 17.28 2.73
C ASP A 199 18.01 15.82 3.17
N THR A 200 16.78 15.37 3.43
CA THR A 200 16.52 13.99 3.86
C THR A 200 15.45 13.32 3.01
N PRO A 201 15.45 11.98 2.94
CA PRO A 201 14.48 11.25 2.13
C PRO A 201 13.04 11.52 2.56
N LEU A 202 12.13 11.49 1.60
CA LEU A 202 10.69 11.66 1.83
C LEU A 202 10.20 10.65 2.87
N GLU A 203 9.70 11.16 3.99
CA GLU A 203 9.08 10.32 5.01
C GLU A 203 7.61 10.13 4.69
N TYR A 204 7.07 8.95 4.97
CA TYR A 204 5.65 8.65 4.75
C TYR A 204 5.03 8.00 5.98
N SER A 205 3.73 8.26 6.16
CA SER A 205 2.87 7.50 7.07
C SER A 205 1.57 7.14 6.34
N ILE A 206 1.19 5.88 6.40
CA ILE A 206 0.00 5.33 5.75
C ILE A 206 -0.82 4.63 6.82
N GLN A 207 -2.11 4.94 6.87
CA GLN A 207 -3.08 4.29 7.74
C GLN A 207 -4.26 3.85 6.89
N ILE A 208 -4.52 2.55 6.83
CA ILE A 208 -5.54 1.94 6.00
C ILE A 208 -6.36 0.98 6.85
N GLY A 209 -7.67 1.12 6.84
CA GLY A 209 -8.63 0.09 7.21
C GLY A 209 -9.19 -0.58 5.96
N PHE A 210 -9.50 -1.85 6.06
CA PHE A 210 -10.13 -2.60 4.98
C PHE A 210 -11.24 -3.48 5.52
N ASP A 211 -12.34 -3.52 4.77
CA ASP A 211 -13.56 -4.23 5.16
C ASP A 211 -14.09 -5.05 3.99
N ASN A 212 -14.57 -6.26 4.30
CA ASN A 212 -15.27 -7.16 3.39
C ASN A 212 -14.50 -7.51 2.10
N ILE A 213 -13.18 -7.66 2.17
CA ILE A 213 -12.36 -8.05 1.00
C ILE A 213 -12.48 -9.56 0.77
N SER A 214 -12.78 -9.97 -0.47
CA SER A 214 -12.76 -11.37 -0.88
C SER A 214 -11.35 -11.95 -0.81
N LEU A 215 -11.11 -12.90 0.11
CA LEU A 215 -9.82 -13.58 0.23
C LEU A 215 -9.47 -14.36 -1.04
N ALA A 216 -10.45 -14.99 -1.67
CA ALA A 216 -10.25 -15.78 -2.88
C ALA A 216 -9.73 -14.91 -4.03
N ASP A 217 -10.38 -13.77 -4.26
CA ASP A 217 -10.01 -12.85 -5.31
C ASP A 217 -8.65 -12.20 -5.01
N PHE A 218 -8.45 -11.75 -3.76
CA PHE A 218 -7.19 -11.20 -3.29
C PHE A 218 -6.01 -12.16 -3.51
N LEU A 219 -6.17 -13.47 -3.24
CA LEU A 219 -5.10 -14.45 -3.48
C LEU A 219 -4.94 -14.79 -4.98
N SER A 220 -6.02 -14.75 -5.76
CA SER A 220 -6.00 -15.13 -7.17
C SER A 220 -5.44 -14.07 -8.13
N ASP A 221 -5.40 -12.79 -7.71
CA ASP A 221 -4.78 -11.70 -8.48
C ASP A 221 -3.23 -11.73 -8.43
N THR A 222 -2.66 -12.82 -7.94
CA THR A 222 -1.25 -13.15 -8.11
C THR A 222 -1.14 -14.30 -9.09
N ALA A 223 -0.08 -14.32 -9.90
CA ALA A 223 0.21 -15.38 -10.90
C ALA A 223 0.55 -16.74 -10.26
N GLU A 224 -0.26 -17.19 -9.29
CA GLU A 224 -0.12 -18.48 -8.64
C GLU A 224 -0.75 -19.59 -9.49
N PRO A 225 -0.19 -20.82 -9.42
CA PRO A 225 -0.74 -21.96 -10.13
C PRO A 225 -2.20 -22.18 -9.71
N LYS A 226 -3.12 -22.13 -10.68
CA LYS A 226 -4.53 -22.47 -10.46
C LYS A 226 -4.62 -23.97 -10.15
N ASP A 227 -5.25 -24.33 -9.02
CA ASP A 227 -5.58 -25.74 -8.72
C ASP A 227 -6.57 -26.27 -9.79
N PRO A 228 -6.20 -27.30 -10.58
CA PRO A 228 -7.10 -27.92 -11.55
C PRO A 228 -8.33 -28.57 -10.88
N ASN A 229 -8.26 -28.90 -9.58
CA ASN A 229 -9.29 -29.62 -8.83
C ASN A 229 -10.18 -28.73 -7.94
N GLY A 230 -10.09 -27.39 -8.08
CA GLY A 230 -11.12 -26.47 -7.58
C GLY A 230 -11.11 -26.14 -6.08
N GLY A 231 -10.14 -26.60 -5.29
CA GLY A 231 -10.02 -26.26 -3.88
C GLY A 231 -9.36 -24.89 -3.67
N LYS A 232 -10.08 -23.79 -3.87
CA LYS A 232 -9.56 -22.43 -3.64
C LYS A 232 -9.72 -21.99 -2.19
N THR A 233 -8.67 -21.37 -1.64
CA THR A 233 -8.81 -20.64 -0.38
C THR A 233 -9.79 -19.49 -0.56
N SER A 234 -10.76 -19.38 0.34
CA SER A 234 -11.79 -18.34 0.31
C SER A 234 -12.17 -17.90 1.72
N GLY A 235 -12.92 -16.81 1.82
CA GLY A 235 -13.29 -16.15 3.07
C GLY A 235 -13.44 -14.65 2.85
N VAL A 236 -13.83 -13.95 3.91
CA VAL A 236 -13.97 -12.49 3.93
C VAL A 236 -12.93 -11.92 4.88
N MET A 237 -12.19 -10.91 4.42
CA MET A 237 -11.11 -10.27 5.17
C MET A 237 -11.49 -8.87 5.63
N ASP A 238 -11.20 -8.59 6.90
CA ASP A 238 -11.30 -7.28 7.53
C ASP A 238 -10.01 -6.97 8.27
N GLY A 239 -9.68 -5.70 8.47
CA GLY A 239 -8.49 -5.35 9.24
C GLY A 239 -7.98 -3.94 9.05
N SER A 240 -6.73 -3.76 9.49
CA SER A 240 -6.05 -2.47 9.44
C SER A 240 -4.56 -2.63 9.24
N LEU A 241 -3.97 -1.71 8.50
CA LEU A 241 -2.54 -1.59 8.25
C LEU A 241 -2.10 -0.15 8.55
N ASN A 242 -1.10 0.00 9.41
CA ASN A 242 -0.42 1.27 9.62
C ASN A 242 1.07 1.07 9.31
N VAL A 243 1.66 1.93 8.51
CA VAL A 243 3.09 1.86 8.16
C VAL A 243 3.66 3.27 8.10
N THR A 244 4.83 3.45 8.71
CA THR A 244 5.64 4.66 8.61
C THR A 244 7.05 4.28 8.18
N GLY A 245 7.67 5.10 7.33
CA GLY A 245 9.03 4.87 6.87
C GLY A 245 9.54 5.96 5.94
N LYS A 246 10.62 5.65 5.21
CA LYS A 246 11.25 6.52 4.21
C LYS A 246 11.17 5.90 2.82
N VAL A 247 10.91 6.72 1.80
CA VAL A 247 10.67 6.25 0.42
C VAL A 247 11.90 5.61 -0.20
N ASP A 248 13.10 6.11 0.09
CA ASP A 248 14.37 5.56 -0.41
C ASP A 248 14.79 4.24 0.25
N GLY A 249 14.01 3.78 1.23
CA GLY A 249 14.29 2.57 2.01
C GLY A 249 15.48 2.68 2.96
N ALA A 250 16.18 3.82 3.00
CA ALA A 250 17.28 4.10 3.92
C ALA A 250 16.70 4.60 5.25
N GLY A 251 16.10 3.69 6.01
CA GLY A 251 15.52 4.04 7.30
C GLY A 251 14.68 2.94 7.91
N THR A 252 14.27 3.17 9.15
CA THR A 252 13.42 2.24 9.88
C THR A 252 12.01 2.24 9.30
N LYS A 253 11.57 1.08 8.82
CA LYS A 253 10.15 0.83 8.49
C LYS A 253 9.48 0.29 9.73
N ILE A 254 8.48 1.00 10.24
CA ILE A 254 7.70 0.55 11.40
C ILE A 254 6.25 0.43 10.96
N GLY A 255 5.60 -0.67 11.30
CA GLY A 255 4.19 -0.82 10.99
C GLY A 255 3.47 -1.74 11.95
N SER A 256 2.15 -1.71 11.89
CA SER A 256 1.28 -2.67 12.55
C SER A 256 0.23 -3.14 11.56
N CYS A 257 -0.10 -4.43 11.63
CA CYS A 257 -1.14 -5.03 10.80
C CYS A 257 -2.00 -5.95 11.65
N LYS A 258 -3.31 -5.75 11.58
CA LYS A 258 -4.32 -6.65 12.11
C LYS A 258 -5.14 -7.17 10.95
N LEU A 259 -5.36 -8.47 10.92
CA LEU A 259 -6.15 -9.15 9.91
C LEU A 259 -7.10 -10.12 10.61
N ASP A 260 -8.38 -10.01 10.27
CA ASP A 260 -9.43 -10.94 10.59
C ASP A 260 -9.91 -11.59 9.29
N VAL A 261 -10.06 -12.90 9.29
CA VAL A 261 -10.69 -13.65 8.20
C VAL A 261 -11.83 -14.47 8.77
N VAL A 262 -13.01 -14.33 8.20
CA VAL A 262 -14.21 -15.11 8.55
C VAL A 262 -14.70 -15.91 7.35
N ASP A 263 -15.56 -16.90 7.61
CA ASP A 263 -16.07 -17.86 6.63
C ASP A 263 -14.95 -18.50 5.78
N MET A 264 -13.80 -18.71 6.42
CA MET A 264 -12.61 -19.20 5.76
C MET A 264 -12.81 -20.65 5.30
N LYS A 265 -12.37 -20.94 4.08
CA LYS A 265 -12.17 -22.29 3.57
C LYS A 265 -10.77 -22.38 3.04
N ILE A 266 -10.04 -23.42 3.40
CA ILE A 266 -8.62 -23.53 3.09
C ILE A 266 -8.46 -24.38 1.84
N GLY A 267 -7.89 -23.80 0.78
CA GLY A 267 -7.60 -24.53 -0.44
C GLY A 267 -6.41 -25.47 -0.26
N ARG A 268 -6.45 -26.63 -0.94
CA ARG A 268 -5.46 -27.72 -0.81
C ARG A 268 -4.03 -27.30 -1.17
N LEU A 269 -3.89 -26.32 -2.06
CA LEU A 269 -2.58 -25.80 -2.48
C LEU A 269 -2.07 -24.64 -1.62
N SER A 270 -2.86 -24.15 -0.66
CA SER A 270 -2.43 -23.04 0.19
C SER A 270 -1.26 -23.46 1.10
N PRO A 271 -0.36 -22.52 1.46
CA PRO A 271 0.67 -22.77 2.46
C PRO A 271 0.09 -23.34 3.77
N LEU A 272 -1.08 -22.85 4.18
CA LEU A 272 -1.78 -23.33 5.37
C LEU A 272 -2.26 -24.78 5.22
N ALA A 273 -2.73 -25.20 4.05
CA ALA A 273 -3.06 -26.61 3.80
C ALA A 273 -1.85 -27.53 3.93
N ARG A 274 -0.66 -27.12 3.47
CA ARG A 274 0.58 -27.91 3.64
C ARG A 274 0.91 -28.10 5.12
N VAL A 275 0.71 -27.07 5.93
CA VAL A 275 0.84 -27.15 7.40
C VAL A 275 -0.14 -28.17 7.99
N LEU A 276 -1.38 -28.18 7.51
CA LEU A 276 -2.43 -29.08 7.99
C LEU A 276 -2.26 -30.55 7.55
N MET A 277 -1.72 -30.80 6.36
CA MET A 277 -1.48 -32.16 5.86
C MET A 277 -0.55 -32.97 6.78
N VAL A 278 0.44 -32.32 7.42
CA VAL A 278 1.39 -32.97 8.34
C VAL A 278 0.70 -33.50 9.60
N LEU A 279 -0.42 -32.91 10.00
CA LEU A 279 -1.15 -33.29 11.20
C LEU A 279 -2.03 -34.53 11.02
N LYS A 280 -2.11 -35.10 9.81
CA LYS A 280 -3.02 -36.22 9.46
C LYS A 280 -4.44 -35.97 9.98
N ILE A 281 -4.92 -34.73 9.85
CA ILE A 281 -6.28 -34.37 10.28
C ILE A 281 -7.26 -35.25 9.51
N THR A 282 -8.14 -35.92 10.24
CA THR A 282 -9.09 -36.89 9.70
C THR A 282 -10.26 -36.20 8.99
N GLU A 283 -10.52 -34.94 9.33
CA GLU A 283 -11.48 -34.08 8.64
C GLU A 283 -10.90 -33.53 7.32
N PRO A 284 -11.74 -33.29 6.29
CA PRO A 284 -11.28 -32.67 5.06
C PRO A 284 -10.68 -31.28 5.36
N ILE A 285 -9.45 -31.05 4.90
CA ILE A 285 -8.65 -29.82 5.13
C ILE A 285 -9.45 -28.55 4.82
N ASP A 286 -10.33 -28.62 3.82
CA ASP A 286 -11.17 -27.53 3.34
C ASP A 286 -12.10 -26.94 4.42
N TYR A 287 -12.33 -27.67 5.53
CA TYR A 287 -13.22 -27.28 6.64
C TYR A 287 -12.53 -27.14 8.00
N ALA A 288 -11.22 -27.33 8.09
CA ALA A 288 -10.51 -27.41 9.37
C ALA A 288 -10.54 -26.09 10.16
N PHE A 289 -10.48 -24.94 9.49
CA PHE A 289 -10.62 -23.62 10.12
C PHE A 289 -11.60 -22.76 9.35
N GLN A 290 -12.42 -22.03 10.11
CA GLN A 290 -13.43 -21.11 9.61
C GLN A 290 -13.05 -19.65 9.91
N GLN A 291 -12.13 -19.43 10.85
CA GLN A 291 -11.69 -18.11 11.28
C GLN A 291 -10.17 -18.04 11.41
N MET A 292 -9.60 -16.89 11.08
CA MET A 292 -8.21 -16.55 11.32
C MET A 292 -8.10 -15.15 11.89
N PHE A 293 -7.25 -14.97 12.90
CA PHE A 293 -6.87 -13.66 13.40
C PHE A 293 -5.35 -13.55 13.44
N ILE A 294 -4.83 -12.44 12.92
CA ILE A 294 -3.41 -12.10 12.97
C ILE A 294 -3.25 -10.72 13.57
N ASP A 295 -2.38 -10.62 14.57
CA ASP A 295 -1.87 -9.35 15.09
C ASP A 295 -0.36 -9.33 14.92
N SER A 296 0.14 -8.35 14.17
CA SER A 296 1.52 -8.29 13.75
C SER A 296 2.08 -6.87 13.71
N TYR A 297 3.40 -6.76 13.75
CA TYR A 297 4.10 -5.50 13.54
C TYR A 297 5.32 -5.69 12.65
N ILE A 298 5.68 -4.63 11.94
CA ILE A 298 6.83 -4.59 11.05
C ILE A 298 7.91 -3.77 11.73
N GLU A 299 9.13 -4.28 11.70
CA GLU A 299 10.33 -3.55 12.05
C GLU A 299 11.38 -3.85 10.96
N ASN A 300 11.72 -2.82 10.19
CA ASN A 300 12.58 -2.90 9.02
C ASN A 300 12.06 -3.91 7.99
N ASP A 301 12.78 -5.01 7.80
CA ASP A 301 12.43 -6.10 6.88
C ASP A 301 11.88 -7.33 7.61
N LEU A 302 11.58 -7.22 8.90
CA LEU A 302 11.02 -8.29 9.71
C LEU A 302 9.54 -7.98 10.03
N LEU A 303 8.68 -8.95 9.74
CA LEU A 303 7.30 -8.99 10.19
C LEU A 303 7.24 -9.92 11.41
N TYR A 304 6.84 -9.38 12.56
CA TYR A 304 6.65 -10.13 13.78
C TYR A 304 5.17 -10.41 13.98
N PHE A 305 4.81 -11.69 14.05
CA PHE A 305 3.48 -12.13 14.42
C PHE A 305 3.39 -12.20 15.94
N ARG A 306 2.78 -11.19 16.57
CA ARG A 306 2.50 -11.20 18.01
C ARG A 306 1.49 -12.28 18.36
N LYS A 307 0.48 -12.43 17.51
CA LYS A 307 -0.58 -13.42 17.67
C LYS A 307 -1.03 -13.96 16.32
N ILE A 308 -1.14 -15.26 16.24
CA ILE A 308 -1.80 -15.99 15.16
C ILE A 308 -2.81 -16.90 15.84
N ASP A 309 -4.10 -16.69 15.59
CA ASP A 309 -5.16 -17.59 16.03
C ASP A 309 -5.85 -18.16 14.78
N LEU A 310 -6.03 -19.48 14.75
CA LEU A 310 -6.82 -20.20 13.77
C LEU A 310 -7.89 -20.97 14.53
N ALA A 311 -9.14 -20.86 14.11
CA ALA A 311 -10.25 -21.53 14.79
C ALA A 311 -11.18 -22.19 13.78
N GLY A 312 -11.55 -23.43 14.08
CA GLY A 312 -12.60 -24.18 13.41
C GLY A 312 -13.46 -24.91 14.43
N LYS A 313 -14.34 -25.79 13.95
CA LYS A 313 -15.28 -26.51 14.81
C LYS A 313 -14.57 -27.46 15.76
N SER A 314 -13.63 -28.25 15.24
CA SER A 314 -13.00 -29.38 15.94
C SER A 314 -11.58 -29.07 16.43
N LEU A 315 -10.98 -27.98 15.96
CA LEU A 315 -9.56 -27.70 16.14
C LEU A 315 -9.27 -26.20 16.16
N ALA A 316 -8.37 -25.80 17.05
CA ALA A 316 -7.85 -24.44 17.09
C ALA A 316 -6.32 -24.44 17.21
N PHE A 317 -5.68 -23.42 16.63
CA PHE A 317 -4.27 -23.14 16.82
C PHE A 317 -4.08 -21.74 17.35
N ASN A 318 -3.11 -21.59 18.23
CA ASN A 318 -2.60 -20.29 18.60
C ASN A 318 -1.08 -20.26 18.57
N GLY A 319 -0.51 -19.10 18.28
CA GLY A 319 0.93 -18.98 18.17
C GLY A 319 1.45 -17.61 17.83
N SER A 320 2.73 -17.58 17.51
CA SER A 320 3.50 -16.37 17.22
C SER A 320 4.76 -16.75 16.45
N GLY A 321 5.47 -15.74 15.94
CA GLY A 321 6.70 -15.96 15.20
C GLY A 321 7.14 -14.74 14.42
N SER A 322 7.93 -14.96 13.38
CA SER A 322 8.35 -13.90 12.49
C SER A 322 8.48 -14.37 11.04
N MET A 323 8.57 -13.40 10.14
CA MET A 323 8.89 -13.58 8.74
C MET A 323 9.87 -12.49 8.32
N ASN A 324 10.90 -12.86 7.56
CA ASN A 324 11.69 -11.86 6.84
C ASN A 324 11.00 -11.56 5.49
N ILE A 325 10.62 -10.30 5.31
CA ILE A 325 9.81 -9.83 4.18
C ILE A 325 10.61 -9.89 2.86
N LYS A 326 11.94 -9.70 2.92
CA LYS A 326 12.81 -9.72 1.74
C LYS A 326 13.01 -11.13 1.21
N ASN A 327 13.43 -12.06 2.07
CA ASN A 327 13.75 -13.42 1.66
C ASN A 327 12.62 -14.43 1.89
N ARG A 328 11.47 -13.97 2.41
CA ARG A 328 10.23 -14.75 2.56
C ARG A 328 10.31 -15.93 3.53
N ASN A 329 11.38 -16.01 4.32
CA ASN A 329 11.55 -17.06 5.31
C ASN A 329 10.71 -16.80 6.56
N LEU A 330 9.95 -17.81 6.96
CA LEU A 330 9.14 -17.89 8.17
C LEU A 330 9.91 -18.58 9.29
N ASP A 331 9.60 -18.21 10.53
CA ASP A 331 9.82 -19.02 11.73
C ASP A 331 8.63 -18.80 12.67
N ILE A 332 7.66 -19.69 12.60
CA ILE A 332 6.40 -19.62 13.33
C ILE A 332 6.26 -20.83 14.23
N THR A 333 5.80 -20.60 15.45
CA THR A 333 5.41 -21.64 16.38
C THR A 333 3.90 -21.58 16.62
N LEU A 334 3.20 -22.67 16.29
CA LEU A 334 1.77 -22.83 16.61
C LEU A 334 1.60 -23.95 17.64
N THR A 335 0.57 -23.85 18.46
CA THR A 335 0.16 -24.91 19.40
C THR A 335 -1.26 -25.32 19.05
N ALA A 336 -1.45 -26.60 18.73
CA ALA A 336 -2.77 -27.19 18.58
C ALA A 336 -3.45 -27.25 19.95
N ARG A 337 -4.69 -26.80 20.04
CA ARG A 337 -5.55 -26.93 21.22
C ARG A 337 -6.92 -27.43 20.78
N GLY A 338 -7.71 -27.97 21.70
CA GLY A 338 -9.11 -28.38 21.45
C GLY A 338 -10.01 -27.22 21.01
N GLU A 339 -11.32 -27.41 21.04
CA GLU A 339 -12.30 -26.44 20.53
C GLU A 339 -12.17 -25.05 21.19
N ARG A 340 -12.11 -23.98 20.39
CA ARG A 340 -12.23 -22.58 20.86
C ARG A 340 -12.62 -21.62 19.74
N HIS A 341 -13.36 -20.56 20.08
CA HIS A 341 -13.52 -19.38 19.23
C HIS A 341 -12.23 -18.55 19.15
N ALA A 342 -11.93 -17.96 17.98
CA ALA A 342 -10.83 -17.00 17.84
C ALA A 342 -11.08 -15.78 18.75
N LYS A 343 -10.01 -15.17 19.30
CA LYS A 343 -9.98 -13.96 20.16
C LYS A 343 -10.10 -14.09 21.69
N ALA A 344 -10.43 -15.24 22.28
CA ALA A 344 -10.54 -15.31 23.75
C ALA A 344 -9.16 -15.37 24.46
N GLU A 345 -8.95 -14.57 25.52
CA GLU A 345 -7.69 -14.53 26.29
C GLU A 345 -7.43 -15.84 27.05
N PRO A 346 -6.19 -16.34 27.15
CA PRO A 346 -5.91 -17.62 27.79
C PRO A 346 -5.96 -17.51 29.32
N SER A 347 -6.89 -18.25 29.95
CA SER A 347 -6.67 -18.73 31.31
C SER A 347 -5.91 -20.05 31.21
N VAL A 348 -4.66 -20.07 31.70
CA VAL A 348 -3.76 -21.25 31.67
C VAL A 348 -4.44 -22.51 32.23
N LEU A 349 -5.36 -22.33 33.18
CA LEU A 349 -6.07 -23.40 33.88
C LEU A 349 -7.34 -23.88 33.15
N GLN A 350 -7.99 -23.06 32.30
CA GLN A 350 -9.16 -23.48 31.52
C GLN A 350 -8.76 -24.32 30.30
N SER A 351 -7.59 -24.04 29.71
CA SER A 351 -7.02 -24.84 28.61
C SER A 351 -6.69 -26.30 28.96
N LEU A 352 -6.75 -26.68 30.24
CA LEU A 352 -6.58 -28.06 30.71
C LEU A 352 -7.93 -28.76 30.98
N ALA A 353 -9.02 -28.01 31.17
CA ALA A 353 -10.32 -28.55 31.59
C ALA A 353 -11.25 -28.88 30.41
N ASP A 354 -11.06 -28.23 29.26
CA ASP A 354 -11.87 -28.47 28.07
C ASP A 354 -11.34 -29.69 27.29
N ASN A 355 -11.85 -30.88 27.64
CA ASN A 355 -11.74 -32.14 26.88
C ASN A 355 -10.32 -32.56 26.43
N LEU A 356 -9.41 -32.82 27.37
CA LEU A 356 -8.14 -33.54 27.12
C LEU A 356 -8.36 -35.02 26.78
N GLY A 357 -8.91 -35.29 25.59
CA GLY A 357 -8.81 -36.58 24.91
C GLY A 357 -7.73 -36.59 23.81
N GLY A 358 -7.23 -35.41 23.41
CA GLY A 358 -6.26 -35.25 22.32
C GLY A 358 -4.89 -34.78 22.81
N ALA A 359 -3.81 -35.33 22.25
CA ALA A 359 -2.45 -34.88 22.49
C ALA A 359 -2.27 -33.41 22.05
N VAL A 360 -1.81 -32.55 22.95
CA VAL A 360 -1.45 -31.16 22.62
C VAL A 360 -0.14 -31.19 21.82
N VAL A 361 -0.17 -30.71 20.58
CA VAL A 361 0.99 -30.73 19.66
C VAL A 361 1.51 -29.31 19.46
N LYS A 362 2.83 -29.15 19.58
CA LYS A 362 3.54 -27.94 19.16
C LYS A 362 4.02 -28.13 17.72
N MET A 363 3.80 -27.14 16.88
CA MET A 363 4.25 -27.10 15.51
C MET A 363 5.27 -25.98 15.33
N ARG A 364 6.38 -26.29 14.67
CA ARG A 364 7.33 -25.30 14.17
C ARG A 364 7.29 -25.27 12.66
N ILE A 365 7.05 -24.10 12.10
CA ILE A 365 6.92 -23.84 10.66
C ILE A 365 8.07 -22.92 10.27
N THR A 366 8.96 -23.39 9.40
CA THR A 366 10.19 -22.67 9.01
C THR A 366 10.42 -22.71 7.50
N GLY A 367 11.23 -21.81 6.97
CA GLY A 367 11.59 -21.79 5.53
C GLY A 367 10.70 -20.86 4.72
N ASP A 368 10.75 -20.96 3.39
CA ASP A 368 10.01 -20.06 2.49
C ASP A 368 8.49 -20.21 2.67
N TYR A 369 7.73 -19.11 2.72
CA TYR A 369 6.28 -19.19 2.95
C TYR A 369 5.51 -19.96 1.88
N LYS A 370 6.04 -20.11 0.66
CA LYS A 370 5.43 -20.90 -0.41
C LYS A 370 5.73 -22.39 -0.28
N ASP A 371 6.84 -22.74 0.38
CA ASP A 371 7.23 -24.12 0.64
C ASP A 371 7.71 -24.33 2.09
N PRO A 372 6.81 -24.18 3.07
CA PRO A 372 7.18 -24.21 4.48
C PRO A 372 7.54 -25.64 4.91
N GLN A 373 8.58 -25.74 5.73
CA GLN A 373 9.00 -26.95 6.42
C GLN A 373 8.35 -27.01 7.80
N VAL A 374 7.65 -28.12 8.09
CA VAL A 374 6.84 -28.25 9.31
C VAL A 374 7.37 -29.39 10.17
N LYS A 375 7.66 -29.09 11.43
CA LYS A 375 8.05 -30.07 12.45
C LYS A 375 7.03 -30.09 13.57
N THR A 376 6.54 -31.27 13.92
CA THR A 376 5.61 -31.47 15.03
C THR A 376 6.35 -32.06 16.23
N THR A 377 6.01 -31.60 17.43
CA THR A 377 6.57 -32.11 18.69
C THR A 377 5.43 -32.26 19.69
N PRO A 378 5.20 -33.46 20.26
CA PRO A 378 4.26 -33.62 21.37
C PRO A 378 4.68 -32.74 22.54
N LEU A 379 3.73 -32.07 23.21
CA LEU A 379 4.06 -31.35 24.43
C LEU A 379 4.33 -32.35 25.58
N PRO A 380 5.35 -32.11 26.42
CA PRO A 380 5.84 -33.08 27.42
C PRO A 380 4.92 -33.35 28.63
N PHE A 381 3.61 -33.10 28.55
CA PHE A 381 2.71 -33.14 29.71
C PHE A 381 2.15 -34.52 30.08
N VAL A 382 2.34 -35.56 29.27
CA VAL A 382 1.76 -36.88 29.56
C VAL A 382 2.73 -37.81 30.32
N GLU A 383 4.05 -37.65 30.20
CA GLU A 383 4.99 -38.59 30.85
C GLU A 383 5.20 -38.33 32.35
N GLY A 384 5.03 -37.09 32.82
CA GLY A 384 5.27 -36.71 34.22
C GLY A 384 4.18 -37.15 35.21
N MET A 385 2.91 -37.17 34.78
CA MET A 385 1.80 -37.52 35.68
C MET A 385 1.69 -39.02 35.96
N PHE A 386 2.07 -39.89 35.02
CA PHE A 386 2.07 -41.34 35.25
C PHE A 386 3.22 -41.83 36.14
N LYS A 387 4.32 -41.08 36.26
CA LYS A 387 5.40 -41.38 37.23
C LYS A 387 5.04 -41.03 38.67
N LEU A 388 4.13 -40.07 38.89
CA LEU A 388 3.63 -39.69 40.22
C LEU A 388 2.57 -40.65 40.77
N LEU A 389 1.93 -41.46 39.92
CA LEU A 389 0.86 -42.39 40.30
C LEU A 389 1.29 -43.87 40.37
N GLY A 390 2.58 -44.15 40.22
CA GLY A 390 3.07 -45.51 39.96
C GLY A 390 4.41 -45.86 40.58
N THR A 391 4.58 -45.66 41.89
CA THR A 391 5.56 -46.42 42.67
C THR A 391 4.83 -47.11 43.82
N LYS A 392 4.49 -48.38 43.63
CA LYS A 392 4.08 -49.25 44.73
C LYS A 392 5.30 -49.44 45.64
N GLU A 393 5.23 -48.91 46.85
CA GLU A 393 6.14 -49.32 47.92
C GLU A 393 5.91 -50.80 48.21
N THR A 394 6.90 -51.63 47.88
CA THR A 394 7.06 -52.94 48.51
C THR A 394 7.82 -52.73 49.81
N THR A 395 7.12 -52.84 50.95
CA THR A 395 7.73 -52.95 52.27
C THR A 395 7.83 -54.44 52.68
N PRO A 396 8.86 -54.83 53.46
CA PRO A 396 9.30 -56.21 53.65
C PRO A 396 8.45 -57.03 54.64
#